data_AF-A0A6M0AQK2-F1
#
_entry.id   AF-A0A6M0AQK2-F1
#
_cell.length_a   1.000
_cell.length_b   1.000
_cell.length_c   1.000
_cell.angle_alpha   90.00
_cell.angle_beta   90.00
_cell.angle_gamma   90.00
#
_symmetry.space_group_name_H-M   'P 1'
#
loop_
_entity.id
_entity.type
_entity.pdbx_description
1 polymer ?
#
loop_
_entity_poly.entity_id
_entity_poly.type
_entity_poly.pdbx_seq_one_letter_code
_entity_poly.pdbx_strand_id
1 'polypeptide(L)'
;MNPYTILNQTQCQRVSDGVILPLLSGCESATRQLVLVWPQLGDFDSLEYAWWLQREAKRLQGEGIVIRAVGIGNRDSGKRFCNYTGFPGDWLFVSPNAQLHQQLNLYPGLSLKLPG
;
A
#
# COMPACT_ATOMS: atom_id res chain seq x y z
N MET A 1 12.19 14.44 6.01
CA MET A 1 11.77 13.51 7.07
C MET A 1 12.09 12.09 6.61
N ASN A 2 12.50 11.18 7.49
CA ASN A 2 12.84 9.79 7.09
C ASN A 2 11.56 9.06 6.60
N PRO A 3 11.62 8.25 5.53
CA PRO A 3 10.50 7.44 5.05
C PRO A 3 9.74 6.67 6.14
N TYR A 4 10.46 6.08 7.11
CA TYR A 4 9.83 5.37 8.22
C TYR A 4 8.92 6.26 9.07
N THR A 5 9.37 7.48 9.40
CA THR A 5 8.56 8.43 10.17
C THR A 5 7.29 8.81 9.43
N ILE A 6 7.39 9.04 8.11
CA ILE A 6 6.23 9.33 7.26
C ILE A 6 5.26 8.15 7.29
N LEU A 7 5.73 6.93 7.05
CA LEU A 7 4.89 5.72 7.07
C LEU A 7 4.21 5.49 8.42
N ASN A 8 4.93 5.70 9.53
CA ASN A 8 4.41 5.51 10.88
C ASN A 8 3.34 6.56 11.27
N GLN A 9 3.47 7.79 10.76
CA GLN A 9 2.51 8.87 11.02
C GLN A 9 1.34 8.89 10.02
N THR A 10 1.47 8.18 8.90
CA THR A 10 0.44 8.14 7.86
C THR A 10 -0.78 7.38 8.35
N GLN A 11 -1.94 8.02 8.24
CA GLN A 11 -3.24 7.39 8.42
C GLN A 11 -3.90 7.17 7.07
N CYS A 12 -4.41 5.96 6.83
CA CYS A 12 -5.11 5.62 5.59
C CYS A 12 -6.35 4.79 5.91
N GLN A 13 -7.30 4.77 4.97
CA GLN A 13 -8.48 3.96 5.09
C GLN A 13 -8.16 2.52 4.71
N ARG A 14 -8.39 1.56 5.61
CA ARG A 14 -8.25 0.13 5.33
C ARG A 14 -9.43 -0.39 4.51
N VAL A 15 -9.16 -1.27 3.56
CA VAL A 15 -10.19 -1.75 2.62
C VAL A 15 -11.20 -2.67 3.29
N SER A 16 -10.76 -3.59 4.15
CA SER A 16 -11.62 -4.61 4.78
C SER A 16 -12.80 -4.00 5.52
N ASP A 17 -12.56 -3.08 6.45
CA ASP A 17 -13.57 -2.50 7.34
C ASP A 17 -13.87 -1.02 7.08
N GLY A 18 -12.99 -0.31 6.37
CA GLY A 18 -13.15 1.12 6.09
C GLY A 18 -12.71 2.03 7.22
N VAL A 19 -12.09 1.50 8.27
CA VAL A 19 -11.55 2.29 9.38
C VAL A 19 -10.32 3.07 8.89
N ILE A 20 -10.19 4.32 9.34
CA ILE A 20 -8.99 5.13 9.15
C ILE A 20 -8.10 4.94 10.37
N LEU A 21 -6.90 4.43 10.15
CA LEU A 21 -5.96 4.11 11.22
C LEU A 21 -4.51 4.27 10.73
N PRO A 22 -3.51 4.34 11.63
CA PRO A 22 -2.11 4.37 11.25
C PRO A 22 -1.75 3.16 10.38
N LEU A 23 -1.00 3.39 9.30
CA LEU A 23 -0.64 2.37 8.31
C LEU A 23 0.07 1.16 8.95
N LEU A 24 0.90 1.43 9.96
CA LEU A 24 1.69 0.40 10.66
C LEU A 24 1.01 -0.15 11.92
N SER A 25 -0.26 0.16 12.17
CA SER A 25 -0.97 -0.42 13.31
C SER A 25 -1.19 -1.93 13.13
N GLY A 26 -1.16 -2.68 14.24
CA GLY A 26 -1.31 -4.13 14.21
C GLY A 26 -0.10 -4.85 13.61
N CYS A 27 1.06 -4.19 13.58
CA CYS A 27 2.34 -4.72 13.11
C CYS A 27 3.37 -4.88 14.24
N GLU A 28 2.96 -4.68 15.50
CA GLU A 28 3.86 -4.59 16.67
C GLU A 28 4.55 -5.92 16.98
N SER A 29 3.88 -7.04 16.68
CA SER A 29 4.42 -8.39 16.87
C SER A 29 5.21 -8.91 15.66
N ALA A 30 5.29 -8.16 14.57
CA ALA A 30 5.98 -8.61 13.36
C ALA A 30 7.50 -8.38 13.47
N THR A 31 8.29 -9.37 13.07
CA THR A 31 9.74 -9.25 13.00
C THR A 31 10.17 -8.23 11.96
N ARG A 32 9.44 -8.16 10.84
CA ARG A 32 9.70 -7.24 9.73
C ARG A 32 8.39 -6.77 9.10
N GLN A 33 8.42 -5.55 8.57
CA GLN A 33 7.27 -4.94 7.89
C GLN A 33 7.63 -4.71 6.43
N LEU A 34 6.83 -5.26 5.53
CA LEU A 34 6.90 -4.98 4.10
C LEU A 34 5.79 -3.99 3.74
N VAL A 35 6.17 -2.76 3.42
CA VAL A 35 5.24 -1.72 3.00
C VAL A 35 5.38 -1.46 1.51
N LEU A 36 4.30 -1.65 0.76
CA LEU A 36 4.21 -1.37 -0.66
C LEU A 36 3.42 -0.07 -0.86
N VAL A 37 4.00 0.84 -1.65
CA VAL A 37 3.35 2.11 -2.03
C VAL A 37 3.09 2.04 -3.53
N TRP A 38 1.90 1.59 -3.90
CA TRP A 38 1.48 1.42 -5.29
C TRP A 38 0.88 2.70 -5.84
N PRO A 39 1.00 2.97 -7.15
CA PRO A 39 0.30 4.08 -7.80
C PRO A 39 -1.22 3.80 -7.82
N GLN A 40 -1.91 4.08 -8.93
CA GLN A 40 -3.35 3.86 -9.01
C GLN A 40 -3.69 2.36 -8.91
N LEU A 41 -4.65 2.02 -8.04
CA LEU A 41 -5.10 0.63 -7.91
C LEU A 41 -5.66 0.08 -9.22
N GLY A 42 -5.18 -1.11 -9.58
CA GLY A 42 -5.63 -1.81 -10.79
C GLY A 42 -4.79 -1.52 -12.03
N ASP A 43 -3.62 -0.87 -11.88
CA ASP A 43 -2.59 -0.92 -12.91
C ASP A 43 -1.98 -2.34 -13.03
N PHE A 44 -1.23 -2.58 -14.10
CA PHE A 44 -0.66 -3.90 -14.38
C PHE A 44 0.28 -4.36 -13.25
N ASP A 45 1.13 -3.46 -12.77
CA ASP A 45 2.12 -3.77 -11.74
C ASP A 45 1.45 -4.13 -10.41
N SER A 46 0.46 -3.35 -9.93
CA SER A 46 -0.23 -3.65 -8.67
C SER A 46 -0.96 -4.99 -8.72
N LEU A 47 -1.54 -5.36 -9.86
CA LEU A 47 -2.17 -6.67 -10.05
C LEU A 47 -1.15 -7.81 -9.90
N GLU A 48 -0.01 -7.69 -10.57
CA GLU A 48 1.04 -8.71 -10.50
C GLU A 48 1.59 -8.83 -9.07
N TYR A 49 1.96 -7.71 -8.44
CA TYR A 49 2.42 -7.71 -7.04
C TYR A 49 1.40 -8.36 -6.10
N ALA A 50 0.11 -8.03 -6.25
CA ALA A 50 -0.95 -8.59 -5.43
C ALA A 50 -1.03 -10.12 -5.57
N TRP A 51 -0.98 -10.66 -6.78
CA TRP A 51 -1.01 -12.11 -7.01
C TRP A 51 0.20 -12.83 -6.42
N TRP A 52 1.42 -12.32 -6.63
CA TRP A 52 2.62 -12.96 -6.09
C TRP A 52 2.67 -12.91 -4.56
N LEU A 53 2.31 -11.77 -3.95
CA LEU A 53 2.25 -11.65 -2.49
C LEU A 53 1.15 -12.52 -1.88
N GLN A 54 -0.01 -12.62 -2.52
CA GLN A 54 -1.09 -13.51 -2.10
C GLN A 54 -0.62 -14.97 -2.14
N ARG A 55 0.09 -15.36 -3.20
CA ARG A 55 0.60 -16.72 -3.36
C ARG A 55 1.64 -17.09 -2.30
N GLU A 56 2.52 -16.15 -1.96
CA GLU A 56 3.60 -16.33 -0.98
C GLU A 56 3.18 -15.99 0.47
N ALA A 57 1.91 -15.62 0.69
CA ALA A 57 1.39 -15.12 1.97
C ALA A 57 1.77 -15.98 3.17
N LYS A 58 1.55 -17.31 3.09
CA LYS A 58 1.84 -18.24 4.19
C LYS A 58 3.33 -18.29 4.52
N ARG A 59 4.19 -18.26 3.51
CA ARG A 59 5.65 -18.28 3.70
C ARG A 59 6.11 -16.99 4.38
N LEU A 60 5.67 -15.83 3.88
CA LEU A 60 6.02 -14.52 4.45
C LEU A 60 5.54 -14.38 5.89
N GLN A 61 4.32 -14.83 6.20
CA GLN A 61 3.82 -14.87 7.58
C GLN A 61 4.63 -15.80 8.49
N GLY A 62 5.01 -16.98 7.99
CA GLY A 62 5.86 -17.92 8.72
C GLY A 62 7.25 -17.35 9.05
N GLU A 63 7.74 -16.43 8.23
CA GLU A 63 8.98 -15.67 8.46
C GLU A 63 8.78 -14.43 9.37
N GLY A 64 7.56 -14.20 9.88
CA GLY A 64 7.22 -13.06 10.71
C GLY A 64 7.16 -11.73 9.96
N ILE A 65 6.92 -11.77 8.64
CA ILE A 65 6.77 -10.58 7.79
C ILE A 65 5.29 -10.21 7.68
N VAL A 66 4.97 -8.98 8.09
CA VAL A 66 3.63 -8.40 7.88
C VAL A 66 3.63 -7.52 6.64
N ILE A 67 2.55 -7.57 5.86
CA ILE A 67 2.40 -6.85 4.60
C ILE A 67 1.39 -5.70 4.78
N ARG A 68 1.74 -4.53 4.24
CA ARG A 68 0.87 -3.37 4.09
C ARG A 68 1.02 -2.82 2.68
N ALA A 69 -0.07 -2.63 1.96
CA ALA A 69 -0.08 -1.97 0.67
C ALA A 69 -0.91 -0.70 0.74
N VAL A 70 -0.45 0.38 0.13
CA VAL A 70 -1.21 1.62 -0.03
C VAL A 70 -1.29 1.94 -1.52
N GLY A 71 -2.51 1.99 -2.06
CA GLY A 71 -2.74 2.40 -3.45
C GLY A 71 -3.53 3.71 -3.54
N ILE A 72 -3.39 4.41 -4.67
CA ILE A 72 -4.20 5.59 -4.98
C ILE A 72 -5.58 5.10 -5.46
N GLY A 73 -6.64 5.56 -4.80
CA GLY A 73 -8.01 5.15 -5.09
C GLY A 73 -8.93 5.32 -3.88
N ASN A 74 -10.09 4.65 -3.92
CA ASN A 74 -11.06 4.66 -2.84
C ASN A 74 -11.39 3.23 -2.36
N ARG A 75 -12.15 3.12 -1.28
CA ARG A 75 -12.47 1.82 -0.69
C ARG A 75 -13.22 0.89 -1.65
N ASP A 76 -14.12 1.43 -2.48
CA ASP A 76 -14.90 0.60 -3.40
C ASP A 76 -14.04 0.02 -4.52
N SER A 77 -13.10 0.80 -5.07
CA SER A 77 -12.10 0.27 -6.00
C SER A 77 -11.17 -0.73 -5.31
N GLY A 78 -10.77 -0.46 -4.06
CA GLY A 78 -9.98 -1.37 -3.24
C GLY A 78 -10.67 -2.73 -3.00
N LYS A 79 -11.97 -2.73 -2.68
CA LYS A 79 -12.75 -3.97 -2.53
C LYS A 79 -12.80 -4.78 -3.82
N ARG A 80 -13.06 -4.11 -4.95
CA ARG A 80 -13.08 -4.76 -6.27
C ARG A 80 -11.72 -5.37 -6.60
N PHE A 81 -10.65 -4.64 -6.33
CA PHE A 81 -9.28 -5.10 -6.51
C PHE A 81 -8.98 -6.34 -5.64
N CYS A 82 -9.27 -6.30 -4.35
CA CYS A 82 -9.11 -7.44 -3.44
C CYS A 82 -9.93 -8.66 -3.88
N ASN A 83 -11.20 -8.46 -4.28
CA ASN A 83 -12.06 -9.54 -4.76
C ASN A 83 -11.52 -10.19 -6.05
N TYR A 84 -10.95 -9.39 -6.95
CA TYR A 84 -10.40 -9.89 -8.22
C TYR A 84 -9.05 -10.61 -8.03
N THR A 85 -8.18 -10.07 -7.18
CA THR A 85 -6.81 -10.59 -6.99
C THR A 85 -6.68 -11.64 -5.90
N GLY A 86 -7.66 -11.73 -5.00
CA GLY A 86 -7.55 -12.49 -3.74
C GLY A 86 -6.64 -11.83 -2.71
N PHE A 87 -6.14 -10.62 -2.96
CA PHE A 87 -5.29 -9.89 -2.02
C PHE A 87 -6.08 -9.52 -0.75
N PRO A 88 -5.57 -9.81 0.47
CA PRO A 88 -6.33 -9.55 1.68
C PRO A 88 -6.66 -8.07 1.89
N GLY A 89 -7.95 -7.76 2.06
CA GLY A 89 -8.41 -6.39 2.32
C GLY A 89 -7.88 -5.79 3.61
N ASP A 90 -7.45 -6.62 4.57
CA ASP A 90 -6.79 -6.17 5.80
C ASP A 90 -5.37 -5.63 5.57
N TRP A 91 -4.76 -6.00 4.44
CA TRP A 91 -3.41 -5.55 4.08
C TRP A 91 -3.45 -4.32 3.17
N LEU A 92 -4.61 -4.06 2.54
CA LEU A 92 -4.76 -2.97 1.59
C LEU A 92 -5.37 -1.72 2.23
N PHE A 93 -4.70 -0.60 2.00
CA PHE A 93 -5.11 0.74 2.38
C PHE A 93 -5.23 1.60 1.12
N VAL A 94 -6.08 2.63 1.19
CA VAL A 94 -6.30 3.55 0.08
C VAL A 94 -5.95 4.99 0.46
N SER A 95 -5.34 5.71 -0.47
CA SER A 95 -4.96 7.12 -0.37
C SER A 95 -5.57 7.88 -1.55
N PRO A 96 -6.78 8.46 -1.41
CA PRO A 96 -7.49 9.09 -2.52
C PRO A 96 -6.72 10.22 -3.21
N ASN A 97 -5.93 10.97 -2.44
CA ASN A 97 -5.24 12.18 -2.89
C ASN A 97 -3.72 11.98 -3.08
N ALA A 98 -3.24 10.73 -3.11
CA ALA A 98 -1.80 10.42 -3.22
C ALA A 98 -0.90 11.12 -2.18
N GLN A 99 -1.45 11.44 -1.00
CA GLN A 99 -0.75 12.24 0.02
C GLN A 99 0.53 11.53 0.49
N LEU A 100 0.45 10.22 0.75
CA LEU A 100 1.62 9.40 1.11
C LEU A 100 2.69 9.46 0.02
N HIS A 101 2.31 9.32 -1.24
CA HIS A 101 3.22 9.36 -2.39
C HIS A 101 3.94 10.69 -2.48
N GLN A 102 3.22 11.80 -2.30
CA GLN A 102 3.81 13.14 -2.28
C GLN A 102 4.79 13.32 -1.12
N GLN A 103 4.41 12.89 0.09
CA GLN A 103 5.28 12.98 1.28
C GLN A 103 6.57 12.16 1.13
N LEU A 104 6.49 10.99 0.48
CA LEU A 104 7.63 10.13 0.17
C LEU A 104 8.42 10.58 -1.08
N ASN A 105 8.00 11.67 -1.74
CA ASN A 105 8.58 12.14 -3.00
C ASN A 105 8.55 11.08 -4.13
N LEU A 106 7.49 10.27 -4.18
CA LEU A 106 7.23 9.24 -5.19
C LEU A 106 6.22 9.69 -6.25
N TYR A 107 5.83 10.97 -6.25
CA TYR A 107 4.88 11.56 -7.20
C TYR A 107 5.46 12.60 -8.19
N PRO A 108 6.79 12.74 -8.43
CA PRO A 108 7.28 13.86 -9.25
C PRO A 108 6.95 13.72 -10.75
N GLY A 109 6.52 12.53 -11.20
CA GLY A 109 6.31 12.25 -12.62
C GLY A 109 7.59 12.47 -13.44
N LEU A 110 7.42 12.82 -14.72
CA LEU A 110 8.53 13.19 -15.59
C LEU A 110 8.88 14.68 -15.39
N SER A 111 10.07 14.95 -14.85
CA SER A 111 10.62 16.30 -14.76
C SER A 111 11.60 16.54 -15.91
N LEU A 112 11.13 17.24 -16.96
CA LEU A 112 11.96 17.64 -18.08
C LEU A 112 12.34 19.12 -17.95
N LYS A 113 13.64 19.40 -17.90
CA LYS A 113 14.16 20.72 -18.28
C LYS A 113 14.23 20.75 -19.79
N LEU A 114 13.16 21.23 -20.43
CA LEU A 114 13.18 21.47 -21.87
C LEU A 114 14.17 22.63 -22.15
N PRO A 115 15.04 22.51 -23.16
CA PRO A 115 15.89 23.63 -23.56
C PRO A 115 15.01 24.78 -24.09
N GLY A 116 15.26 25.98 -23.58
CA GLY A 116 14.59 27.23 -23.94
C GLY A 116 15.31 28.42 -23.34
#